data_AF-A0A2T0BFB5-F1
#
_entry.id   AF-A0A2T0BFB5-F1
#
_cell.length_a   1.000
_cell.length_b   1.000
_cell.length_c   1.000
_cell.angle_alpha   90.00
_cell.angle_beta   90.00
_cell.angle_gamma   90.00
#
_symmetry.space_group_name_H-M   'P 1'
#
loop_
_entity.id
_entity.type
_entity.pdbx_description
1 polymer ?
#
loop_
_entity_poly.entity_id
_entity_poly.type
_entity_poly.pdbx_seq_one_letter_code
_entity_poly.pdbx_strand_id
1 'polypeptide(L)'
;MRKFWESIYCPNYITGYNPFLLRYMNEAIEKLVYAINNRKKIVIYGSSTVDGICSVASLSLILRYLNADVEYLIHEGGENRKSVNNTDIKETIDFLGADLLITLGVDLKSQDEVKLCEELNVDLIVLENKRTVRERNYIYINPRQKGCKYKYKNLSLSALTFKLMQAIAIYYNVKNINKYVDLILIGGRWAKVTLRGENGVILKAGKKFLVNTNNNGLKAIMKLDEIVELNDDDIIDIIDLITPTVSTVGVVNNARIALELLTTGDKDRAKQIAKYLHKFKKPKS
;
A
#
# COMPACT_ATOMS: atom_id res chain seq x y z
N MET A 1 -9.56 -31.26 -13.12
CA MET A 1 -8.84 -30.03 -13.54
C MET A 1 -8.14 -29.44 -12.33
N ARG A 2 -6.80 -29.48 -12.26
CA ARG A 2 -6.04 -28.76 -11.22
C ARG A 2 -6.32 -27.27 -11.36
N LYS A 3 -6.66 -26.60 -10.25
CA LYS A 3 -6.86 -25.15 -10.25
C LYS A 3 -5.52 -24.48 -10.62
N PHE A 4 -5.55 -23.52 -11.53
CA PHE A 4 -4.38 -22.83 -12.13
C PHE A 4 -3.34 -22.34 -11.10
N TRP A 5 -3.75 -22.08 -9.86
CA TRP A 5 -2.93 -21.54 -8.76
C TRP A 5 -2.02 -22.56 -8.04
N GLU A 6 -2.21 -23.87 -8.25
CA GLU A 6 -1.42 -24.91 -7.55
C GLU A 6 -0.03 -25.15 -8.17
N SER A 7 0.25 -24.60 -9.36
CA SER A 7 1.45 -24.93 -10.15
C SER A 7 2.47 -23.81 -10.29
N ILE A 8 2.30 -22.65 -9.65
CA ILE A 8 3.12 -21.49 -9.99
C ILE A 8 4.40 -21.46 -9.12
N TYR A 9 5.40 -22.21 -9.57
CA TYR A 9 6.81 -21.89 -9.33
C TYR A 9 7.09 -20.56 -10.04
N CYS A 10 7.27 -19.48 -9.28
CA CYS A 10 7.58 -18.15 -9.81
C CYS A 10 9.02 -17.75 -9.46
N PRO A 11 10.01 -18.08 -10.31
CA PRO A 11 11.42 -17.81 -10.02
C PRO A 11 11.78 -16.31 -10.01
N ASN A 12 10.86 -15.41 -10.39
CA ASN A 12 11.13 -13.97 -10.49
C ASN A 12 10.54 -13.12 -9.35
N TYR A 13 9.84 -13.71 -8.39
CA TYR A 13 9.33 -12.96 -7.22
C TYR A 13 10.28 -13.14 -6.04
N ILE A 14 10.35 -12.13 -5.18
CA ILE A 14 10.99 -12.30 -3.87
C ILE A 14 10.40 -13.54 -3.21
N THR A 15 11.29 -14.44 -2.78
CA THR A 15 10.92 -15.71 -2.18
C THR A 15 10.07 -15.49 -0.93
N GLY A 16 8.96 -16.22 -0.85
CA GLY A 16 8.00 -16.10 0.23
C GLY A 16 6.87 -17.10 0.07
N TYR A 17 5.94 -17.08 1.01
CA TYR A 17 4.69 -17.82 0.93
C TYR A 17 3.82 -17.30 -0.22
N ASN A 18 3.13 -18.25 -0.85
CA ASN A 18 2.16 -18.00 -1.90
C ASN A 18 1.06 -17.04 -1.40
N PRO A 19 0.82 -15.89 -2.07
CA PRO A 19 -0.17 -14.90 -1.63
C PRO A 19 -1.60 -15.48 -1.58
N PHE A 20 -1.93 -16.48 -2.41
CA PHE A 20 -3.25 -17.14 -2.41
C PHE A 20 -3.53 -18.00 -1.16
N LEU A 21 -2.54 -18.15 -0.26
CA LEU A 21 -2.77 -18.71 1.08
C LEU A 21 -3.40 -17.70 2.05
N LEU A 22 -3.42 -16.40 1.70
CA LEU A 22 -4.20 -15.39 2.42
C LEU A 22 -5.69 -15.65 2.15
N ARG A 23 -6.48 -15.62 3.22
CA ARG A 23 -7.93 -15.80 3.11
C ARG A 23 -8.51 -14.63 2.31
N TYR A 24 -9.48 -14.92 1.45
CA TYR A 24 -10.12 -13.99 0.52
C TYR A 24 -9.24 -13.44 -0.62
N MET A 25 -7.99 -13.93 -0.79
CA MET A 25 -7.13 -13.42 -1.86
C MET A 25 -7.66 -13.77 -3.26
N ASN A 26 -8.28 -14.94 -3.48
CA ASN A 26 -8.82 -15.29 -4.79
C ASN A 26 -9.99 -14.37 -5.16
N GLU A 27 -10.92 -14.20 -4.23
CA GLU A 27 -12.11 -13.36 -4.34
C GLU A 27 -11.73 -11.89 -4.57
N ALA A 28 -10.69 -11.41 -3.89
CA ALA A 28 -10.14 -10.08 -4.10
C ALA A 28 -9.56 -9.91 -5.51
N ILE A 29 -8.82 -10.90 -6.01
CA ILE A 29 -8.25 -10.87 -7.36
C ILE A 29 -9.35 -10.92 -8.42
N GLU A 30 -10.40 -11.71 -8.24
CA GLU A 30 -11.54 -11.76 -9.17
C GLU A 30 -12.20 -10.38 -9.33
N LYS A 31 -12.55 -9.71 -8.22
CA LYS A 31 -13.13 -8.35 -8.27
C LYS A 31 -12.17 -7.32 -8.85
N LEU A 32 -10.92 -7.36 -8.42
CA LEU A 32 -9.91 -6.40 -8.87
C LEU A 32 -9.61 -6.53 -10.36
N VAL A 33 -9.46 -7.76 -10.86
CA VAL A 33 -9.26 -8.04 -12.28
C VAL A 33 -10.48 -7.60 -13.09
N TYR A 34 -11.69 -7.90 -12.61
CA TYR A 34 -12.92 -7.44 -13.25
C TYR A 34 -12.94 -5.91 -13.37
N ALA A 35 -12.61 -5.20 -12.28
CA ALA A 35 -12.56 -3.74 -12.29
C ALA A 35 -11.54 -3.19 -13.27
N ILE A 36 -10.31 -3.74 -13.27
CA ILE A 36 -9.23 -3.35 -14.20
C ILE A 36 -9.66 -3.55 -15.66
N ASN A 37 -10.13 -4.75 -16.01
CA ASN A 37 -10.44 -5.11 -17.40
C ASN A 37 -11.64 -4.33 -17.96
N ASN A 38 -12.59 -3.97 -17.11
CA ASN A 38 -13.79 -3.22 -17.50
C ASN A 38 -13.64 -1.70 -17.28
N ARG A 39 -12.42 -1.20 -17.01
CA ARG A 39 -12.14 0.23 -16.77
C ARG A 39 -13.06 0.86 -15.72
N LYS A 40 -13.39 0.06 -14.71
CA LYS A 40 -14.16 0.50 -13.56
C LYS A 40 -13.30 1.39 -12.67
N LYS A 41 -13.92 2.38 -12.02
CA LYS A 41 -13.21 3.30 -11.13
C LYS A 41 -12.83 2.56 -9.84
N ILE A 42 -11.55 2.50 -9.55
CA ILE A 42 -11.00 1.93 -8.33
C ILE A 42 -10.59 3.07 -7.40
N VAL A 43 -11.14 3.10 -6.19
CA VAL A 43 -10.73 4.05 -5.14
C VAL A 43 -9.92 3.31 -4.08
N ILE A 44 -8.66 3.73 -3.88
CA ILE A 44 -7.80 3.21 -2.81
C ILE A 44 -7.87 4.15 -1.61
N TYR A 45 -8.36 3.66 -0.48
CA TYR A 45 -8.45 4.44 0.75
C TYR A 45 -7.40 3.96 1.76
N GLY A 46 -6.34 4.74 1.96
CA GLY A 46 -5.22 4.37 2.85
C GLY A 46 -5.08 5.23 4.10
N SER A 47 -4.28 4.76 5.06
CA SER A 47 -3.88 5.56 6.23
C SER A 47 -2.76 6.55 5.91
N SER A 48 -2.70 7.66 6.66
CA SER A 48 -1.64 8.68 6.58
C SER A 48 -0.28 8.25 7.17
N THR A 49 -0.14 7.01 7.65
CA THR A 49 1.15 6.47 8.10
C THR A 49 2.08 6.24 6.91
N VAL A 50 3.41 6.27 7.10
CA VAL A 50 4.35 5.97 6.00
C VAL A 50 4.13 4.57 5.43
N ASP A 51 3.82 3.58 6.28
CA ASP A 51 3.48 2.22 5.82
C ASP A 51 2.20 2.21 4.96
N GLY A 52 1.18 2.99 5.34
CA GLY A 52 -0.04 3.20 4.56
C GLY A 52 0.22 3.93 3.23
N ILE A 53 0.96 5.03 3.26
CA ILE A 53 1.34 5.80 2.06
C ILE A 53 2.12 4.92 1.09
N CYS A 54 3.10 4.14 1.56
CA CYS A 54 3.85 3.20 0.71
C CYS A 54 2.94 2.10 0.13
N SER A 55 1.95 1.66 0.90
CA SER A 55 0.94 0.69 0.44
C SER A 55 0.08 1.27 -0.69
N VAL A 56 -0.46 2.49 -0.50
CA VAL A 56 -1.24 3.18 -1.53
C VAL A 56 -0.36 3.45 -2.76
N ALA A 57 0.84 4.01 -2.57
CA ALA A 57 1.75 4.35 -3.66
C ALA A 57 2.07 3.14 -4.54
N SER A 58 2.49 2.04 -3.92
CA SER A 58 2.89 0.82 -4.62
C SER A 58 1.71 0.16 -5.35
N LEU A 59 0.53 0.10 -4.74
CA LEU A 59 -0.68 -0.42 -5.37
C LEU A 59 -1.16 0.48 -6.52
N SER A 60 -1.18 1.80 -6.34
CA SER A 60 -1.55 2.76 -7.39
C SER A 60 -0.59 2.67 -8.59
N LEU A 61 0.70 2.45 -8.36
CA LEU A 61 1.69 2.33 -9.44
C LEU A 61 1.49 1.06 -10.27
N ILE A 62 1.25 -0.11 -9.65
CA ILE A 62 0.99 -1.34 -10.41
C ILE A 62 -0.36 -1.28 -11.13
N LEU A 63 -1.41 -0.73 -10.51
CA LEU A 63 -2.72 -0.63 -11.14
C LEU A 63 -2.70 0.34 -12.32
N ARG A 64 -2.04 1.49 -12.20
CA ARG A 64 -1.82 2.40 -13.34
C ARG A 64 -0.96 1.77 -14.43
N TYR A 65 0.04 0.97 -14.07
CA TYR A 65 0.82 0.18 -15.06
C TYR A 65 -0.06 -0.82 -15.85
N LEU A 66 -1.13 -1.33 -15.23
CA LEU A 66 -2.14 -2.16 -15.87
C LEU A 66 -3.28 -1.36 -16.52
N ASN A 67 -3.10 -0.03 -16.65
CA ASN A 67 -4.07 0.91 -17.19
C ASN A 67 -5.42 0.94 -16.43
N ALA A 68 -5.44 0.61 -15.14
CA ALA A 68 -6.64 0.78 -14.34
C ALA A 68 -6.97 2.27 -14.11
N ASP A 69 -8.26 2.59 -13.98
CA ASP A 69 -8.71 3.91 -13.55
C ASP A 69 -8.70 3.96 -12.02
N VAL A 70 -7.73 4.68 -11.44
CA VAL A 70 -7.43 4.63 -10.01
C VAL A 70 -7.39 6.04 -9.43
N GLU A 71 -8.20 6.24 -8.41
CA GLU A 71 -8.12 7.38 -7.50
C GLU A 71 -7.67 6.91 -6.11
N TYR A 72 -7.15 7.82 -5.31
CA TYR A 72 -6.77 7.52 -3.94
C TYR A 72 -7.29 8.55 -2.95
N LEU A 73 -7.59 8.07 -1.76
CA LEU A 73 -7.98 8.84 -0.60
C LEU A 73 -7.03 8.50 0.55
N ILE A 74 -6.70 9.52 1.34
CA ILE A 74 -5.93 9.34 2.57
C ILE A 74 -6.82 9.72 3.74
N HIS A 75 -6.91 8.81 4.71
CA HIS A 75 -7.70 8.99 5.91
C HIS A 75 -7.16 10.11 6.80
N GLU A 76 -8.06 10.96 7.28
CA GLU A 76 -7.77 11.90 8.35
C GLU A 76 -7.83 11.20 9.71
N GLY A 77 -6.67 10.83 10.25
CA GLY A 77 -6.59 10.27 11.60
C GLY A 77 -5.21 10.42 12.19
N GLY A 78 -5.08 11.24 13.23
CA GLY A 78 -4.02 11.08 14.22
C GLY A 78 -4.13 9.74 14.95
N GLU A 79 -3.34 9.54 16.00
CA GLU A 79 -3.22 8.26 16.72
C GLU A 79 -4.56 7.66 17.22
N ASN A 80 -5.63 8.45 17.31
CA ASN A 80 -6.98 7.99 17.63
C ASN A 80 -7.81 7.62 16.39
N ARG A 81 -7.63 6.36 15.97
CA ARG A 81 -8.62 5.41 15.41
C ARG A 81 -9.88 6.03 14.80
N LYS A 82 -9.92 6.13 13.47
CA LYS A 82 -11.18 6.13 12.74
C LYS A 82 -11.15 5.10 11.62
N SER A 83 -12.32 4.50 11.45
CA SER A 83 -12.68 3.56 10.40
C SER A 83 -13.38 4.32 9.29
N VAL A 84 -13.44 3.75 8.09
CA VAL A 84 -14.29 4.28 7.01
C VAL A 84 -15.73 4.29 7.50
N ASN A 85 -16.40 5.44 7.42
CA ASN A 85 -17.78 5.64 7.89
C ASN A 85 -18.73 6.02 6.74
N ASN A 86 -20.02 6.10 7.02
CA ASN A 86 -21.04 6.43 6.01
C ASN A 86 -20.80 7.74 5.25
N THR A 87 -20.25 8.78 5.91
CA THR A 87 -19.92 10.07 5.27
C THR A 87 -18.78 9.89 4.28
N ASP A 88 -17.71 9.17 4.64
CA ASP A 88 -16.62 8.83 3.72
C ASP A 88 -17.16 8.15 2.46
N ILE A 89 -18.11 7.22 2.64
CA ILE A 89 -18.68 6.44 1.54
C ILE A 89 -19.58 7.31 0.65
N LYS A 90 -20.61 7.95 1.22
CA LYS A 90 -21.59 8.72 0.44
C LYS A 90 -21.02 9.99 -0.18
N GLU A 91 -20.26 10.75 0.60
CA GLU A 91 -19.88 12.11 0.19
C GLU A 91 -18.55 12.14 -0.59
N THR A 92 -17.75 11.08 -0.49
CA THR A 92 -16.44 11.03 -1.18
C THR A 92 -16.32 9.85 -2.11
N ILE A 93 -16.48 8.61 -1.62
CA ILE A 93 -16.23 7.41 -2.44
C ILE A 93 -17.25 7.30 -3.58
N ASP A 94 -18.55 7.45 -3.27
CA ASP A 94 -19.65 7.42 -4.24
C ASP A 94 -19.59 8.62 -5.18
N PHE A 95 -19.28 9.81 -4.65
CA PHE A 95 -19.10 11.01 -5.46
C PHE A 95 -17.98 10.88 -6.51
N LEU A 96 -16.90 10.15 -6.19
CA LEU A 96 -15.84 9.81 -7.15
C LEU A 96 -16.27 8.78 -8.20
N GLY A 97 -17.47 8.22 -8.08
CA GLY A 97 -18.02 7.19 -8.96
C GLY A 97 -17.32 5.84 -8.77
N ALA A 98 -16.90 5.51 -7.54
CA ALA A 98 -16.18 4.27 -7.27
C ALA A 98 -17.03 3.04 -7.60
N ASP A 99 -16.51 2.13 -8.42
CA ASP A 99 -17.07 0.79 -8.59
C ASP A 99 -16.42 -0.21 -7.63
N LEU A 100 -15.16 0.04 -7.23
CA LEU A 100 -14.39 -0.80 -6.31
C LEU A 100 -13.63 0.05 -5.29
N LEU A 101 -13.91 -0.17 -4.01
CA LEU A 101 -13.19 0.41 -2.88
C LEU A 101 -12.16 -0.59 -2.33
N ILE A 102 -10.90 -0.18 -2.28
CA ILE A 102 -9.82 -0.94 -1.63
C ILE A 102 -9.32 -0.15 -0.43
N THR A 103 -9.54 -0.64 0.79
CA THR A 103 -9.02 0.03 1.99
C THR A 103 -7.71 -0.61 2.46
N LEU A 104 -6.74 0.22 2.83
CA LEU A 104 -5.40 -0.21 3.26
C LEU A 104 -5.12 0.33 4.67
N GLY A 105 -5.15 -0.55 5.67
CA GLY A 105 -4.85 -0.23 7.08
C GLY A 105 -6.03 0.35 7.87
N VAL A 106 -7.15 0.59 7.19
CA VAL A 106 -8.39 1.15 7.74
C VAL A 106 -9.53 0.17 7.43
N ASP A 107 -10.21 -0.32 8.47
CA ASP A 107 -11.42 -1.15 8.32
C ASP A 107 -12.67 -0.26 8.28
N LEU A 108 -13.83 -0.82 7.93
CA LEU A 108 -15.11 -0.11 8.03
C LEU A 108 -15.58 -0.02 9.49
N LYS A 109 -16.34 1.03 9.80
CA LYS A 109 -16.77 1.33 11.17
C LYS A 109 -17.72 0.26 11.71
N SER A 110 -18.66 -0.18 10.89
CA SER A 110 -19.65 -1.17 11.27
C SER A 110 -20.09 -2.02 10.07
N GLN A 111 -21.11 -2.86 10.25
CA GLN A 111 -21.72 -3.60 9.15
C GLN A 111 -22.61 -2.70 8.27
N ASP A 112 -23.05 -1.55 8.80
CA ASP A 112 -23.92 -0.62 8.06
C ASP A 112 -23.16 0.01 6.89
N GLU A 113 -21.89 0.34 7.08
CA GLU A 113 -21.03 0.81 5.98
C GLU A 113 -20.82 -0.26 4.89
N VAL A 114 -20.81 -1.54 5.26
CA VAL A 114 -20.70 -2.64 4.27
C VAL A 114 -21.97 -2.72 3.44
N LYS A 115 -23.14 -2.66 4.09
CA LYS A 115 -24.43 -2.62 3.40
C LYS A 115 -24.56 -1.40 2.50
N LEU A 116 -24.06 -0.25 2.96
CA LEU A 116 -24.07 0.97 2.18
C LEU A 116 -23.22 0.83 0.89
N CYS A 117 -22.04 0.20 0.96
CA CYS A 117 -21.30 -0.13 -0.25
C CYS A 117 -22.11 -1.03 -1.19
N GLU A 118 -22.81 -2.05 -0.67
CA GLU A 118 -23.69 -2.93 -1.46
C GLU A 118 -24.84 -2.16 -2.12
N GLU A 119 -25.52 -1.27 -1.37
CA GLU A 119 -26.61 -0.42 -1.88
C GLU A 119 -26.16 0.50 -3.01
N LEU A 120 -24.91 0.98 -2.95
CA LEU A 120 -24.29 1.84 -3.96
C LEU A 120 -23.60 1.05 -5.08
N ASN A 121 -23.66 -0.29 -5.07
CA ASN A 121 -22.96 -1.18 -6.01
C ASN A 121 -21.43 -0.98 -6.03
N VAL A 122 -20.86 -0.60 -4.88
CA VAL A 122 -19.42 -0.45 -4.68
C VAL A 122 -18.87 -1.75 -4.12
N ASP A 123 -18.07 -2.45 -4.93
CA ASP A 123 -17.33 -3.62 -4.47
C ASP A 123 -16.30 -3.24 -3.39
N LEU A 124 -16.04 -4.15 -2.45
CA LEU A 124 -15.21 -3.84 -1.28
C LEU A 124 -14.09 -4.87 -1.07
N ILE A 125 -12.87 -4.39 -0.94
CA ILE A 125 -11.68 -5.16 -0.52
C ILE A 125 -11.00 -4.43 0.64
N VAL A 126 -10.81 -5.09 1.77
CA VAL A 126 -10.14 -4.50 2.95
C VAL A 126 -8.85 -5.24 3.26
N LEU A 127 -7.74 -4.53 3.33
CA LEU A 127 -6.45 -5.06 3.78
C LEU A 127 -6.10 -4.47 5.14
N GLU A 128 -5.88 -5.34 6.13
CA GLU A 128 -5.46 -4.94 7.46
C GLU A 128 -4.55 -6.00 8.07
N ASN A 129 -3.59 -5.62 8.91
CA ASN A 129 -2.82 -6.59 9.70
C ASN A 129 -2.93 -6.38 11.21
N LYS A 130 -4.16 -6.32 11.72
CA LYS A 130 -4.44 -6.19 13.15
C LYS A 130 -4.91 -7.50 13.76
N ARG A 131 -4.64 -7.68 15.05
CA ARG A 131 -5.27 -8.76 15.84
C ARG A 131 -6.77 -8.48 15.84
N THR A 132 -7.57 -9.49 15.53
CA THR A 132 -9.01 -9.34 15.55
C THR A 132 -9.70 -10.66 15.81
N VAL A 133 -10.81 -10.59 16.55
CA VAL A 133 -11.70 -11.73 16.84
C VAL A 133 -13.02 -11.62 16.08
N ARG A 134 -13.30 -10.45 15.48
CA ARG A 134 -14.52 -10.22 14.70
C ARG A 134 -14.43 -10.98 13.38
N GLU A 135 -15.46 -11.73 13.04
CA GLU A 135 -15.61 -12.31 11.72
C GLU A 135 -16.16 -11.23 10.76
N ARG A 136 -15.70 -11.25 9.50
CA ARG A 136 -16.15 -10.36 8.44
C ARG A 136 -16.87 -11.17 7.38
N ASN A 137 -17.99 -10.62 6.91
CA ASN A 137 -18.77 -11.18 5.81
C ASN A 137 -18.46 -10.49 4.46
N TYR A 138 -17.33 -9.79 4.38
CA TYR A 138 -16.79 -9.15 3.18
C TYR A 138 -15.34 -9.59 2.97
N ILE A 139 -14.75 -9.22 1.82
CA ILE A 139 -13.36 -9.54 1.47
C ILE A 139 -12.42 -8.78 2.40
N TYR A 140 -12.05 -9.43 3.50
CA TYR A 140 -11.15 -8.90 4.51
C TYR A 140 -9.85 -9.69 4.50
N ILE A 141 -8.82 -9.16 3.85
CA ILE A 141 -7.50 -9.79 3.78
C ILE A 141 -6.69 -9.36 5.01
N ASN A 142 -6.62 -10.26 5.98
CA ASN A 142 -5.78 -10.11 7.16
C ASN A 142 -5.15 -11.45 7.52
N PRO A 143 -3.81 -11.57 7.60
CA PRO A 143 -3.14 -12.81 7.98
C PRO A 143 -3.61 -13.34 9.34
N ARG A 144 -3.98 -12.46 10.27
CA ARG A 144 -4.31 -12.76 11.67
C ARG A 144 -5.78 -13.08 11.90
N GLN A 145 -6.63 -13.01 10.87
CA GLN A 145 -8.03 -13.40 11.01
C GLN A 145 -8.17 -14.91 11.21
N LYS A 146 -9.27 -15.31 11.87
CA LYS A 146 -9.61 -16.71 12.09
C LYS A 146 -9.74 -17.47 10.75
N GLY A 147 -9.18 -18.68 10.71
CA GLY A 147 -9.23 -19.55 9.53
C GLY A 147 -8.26 -19.19 8.39
N CYS A 148 -7.43 -18.16 8.52
CA CYS A 148 -6.42 -17.86 7.50
C CYS A 148 -5.22 -18.81 7.57
N LYS A 149 -4.96 -19.55 6.48
CA LYS A 149 -3.88 -20.56 6.36
C LYS A 149 -2.48 -19.95 6.14
N TYR A 150 -2.39 -18.65 5.90
CA TYR A 150 -1.12 -17.97 5.66
C TYR A 150 -0.18 -18.07 6.86
N LYS A 151 1.02 -18.65 6.70
CA LYS A 151 1.88 -19.01 7.84
C LYS A 151 2.47 -17.81 8.58
N TYR A 152 2.91 -16.77 7.86
CA TYR A 152 3.56 -15.62 8.47
C TYR A 152 2.56 -14.50 8.81
N LYS A 153 2.35 -14.25 10.10
CA LYS A 153 1.27 -13.39 10.59
C LYS A 153 1.65 -11.92 10.79
N ASN A 154 2.94 -11.60 10.74
CA ASN A 154 3.47 -10.31 11.22
C ASN A 154 3.95 -9.40 10.06
N LEU A 155 3.29 -9.43 8.90
CA LEU A 155 3.62 -8.54 7.77
C LEU A 155 3.45 -7.05 8.14
N SER A 156 4.23 -6.14 7.56
CA SER A 156 3.80 -4.73 7.52
C SER A 156 2.54 -4.60 6.64
N LEU A 157 1.84 -3.47 6.72
CA LEU A 157 0.73 -3.21 5.81
C LEU A 157 1.23 -3.17 4.36
N SER A 158 2.35 -2.49 4.10
CA SER A 158 2.98 -2.47 2.78
C SER A 158 3.36 -3.87 2.29
N ALA A 159 3.88 -4.74 3.16
CA ALA A 159 4.20 -6.11 2.78
C ALA A 159 2.95 -6.94 2.50
N LEU A 160 1.86 -6.72 3.23
CA LEU A 160 0.56 -7.35 2.95
C LEU A 160 -0.03 -6.86 1.62
N THR A 161 0.04 -5.56 1.36
CA THR A 161 -0.35 -4.98 0.06
C THR A 161 0.53 -5.53 -1.06
N PHE A 162 1.83 -5.71 -0.82
CA PHE A 162 2.71 -6.37 -1.78
C PHE A 162 2.30 -7.82 -2.07
N LYS A 163 1.69 -8.54 -1.12
CA LYS A 163 1.11 -9.87 -1.40
C LYS A 163 -0.08 -9.80 -2.34
N LEU A 164 -0.96 -8.80 -2.20
CA LEU A 164 -2.00 -8.55 -3.19
C LEU A 164 -1.39 -8.22 -4.56
N MET A 165 -0.37 -7.36 -4.60
CA MET A 165 0.35 -7.02 -5.83
C MET A 165 1.03 -8.24 -6.48
N GLN A 166 1.59 -9.16 -5.70
CA GLN A 166 2.13 -10.43 -6.19
C GLN A 166 1.03 -11.30 -6.80
N ALA A 167 -0.16 -11.38 -6.20
CA ALA A 167 -1.28 -12.12 -6.76
C ALA A 167 -1.78 -11.50 -8.09
N ILE A 168 -1.82 -10.16 -8.19
CA ILE A 168 -2.09 -9.45 -9.45
C ILE A 168 -1.01 -9.78 -10.49
N ALA A 169 0.27 -9.72 -10.10
CA ALA A 169 1.39 -10.01 -10.99
C ALA A 169 1.37 -11.45 -11.48
N ILE A 170 0.98 -12.41 -10.64
CA ILE A 170 0.75 -13.80 -11.04
C ILE A 170 -0.36 -13.87 -12.11
N TYR A 171 -1.50 -13.22 -11.87
CA TYR A 171 -2.63 -13.24 -12.78
C TYR A 171 -2.28 -12.67 -14.17
N TYR A 172 -1.66 -11.48 -14.21
CA TYR A 172 -1.30 -10.80 -15.46
C TYR A 172 0.11 -11.15 -15.98
N ASN A 173 0.80 -12.11 -15.37
CA ASN A 173 2.19 -12.49 -15.69
C ASN A 173 3.18 -11.29 -15.71
N VAL A 174 3.07 -10.39 -14.74
CA VAL A 174 3.93 -9.19 -14.61
C VAL A 174 5.28 -9.57 -14.00
N LYS A 175 6.33 -9.60 -14.82
CA LYS A 175 7.66 -10.07 -14.40
C LYS A 175 8.40 -9.13 -13.43
N ASN A 176 8.19 -7.82 -13.51
CA ASN A 176 9.02 -6.82 -12.82
C ASN A 176 8.36 -6.23 -11.56
N ILE A 177 7.54 -7.00 -10.84
CA ILE A 177 6.84 -6.48 -9.66
C ILE A 177 7.78 -6.08 -8.51
N ASN A 178 8.94 -6.72 -8.41
CA ASN A 178 9.91 -6.46 -7.34
C ASN A 178 10.48 -5.04 -7.38
N LYS A 179 10.31 -4.30 -8.49
CA LYS A 179 10.73 -2.90 -8.61
C LYS A 179 10.05 -1.97 -7.60
N TYR A 180 8.94 -2.40 -6.99
CA TYR A 180 8.21 -1.65 -5.97
C TYR A 180 8.63 -1.99 -4.52
N VAL A 181 9.57 -2.93 -4.35
CA VAL A 181 9.97 -3.43 -3.03
C VAL A 181 10.79 -2.40 -2.25
N ASP A 182 11.37 -1.42 -2.95
CA ASP A 182 11.93 -0.22 -2.32
C ASP A 182 10.88 0.51 -1.47
N LEU A 183 9.66 0.72 -1.97
CA LEU A 183 8.56 1.31 -1.19
C LEU A 183 8.15 0.40 -0.02
N ILE A 184 8.17 -0.92 -0.22
CA ILE A 184 7.83 -1.89 0.83
C ILE A 184 8.89 -1.90 1.94
N LEU A 185 10.16 -1.69 1.59
CA LEU A 185 11.24 -1.48 2.55
C LEU A 185 10.95 -0.26 3.42
N ILE A 186 10.68 0.88 2.79
CA ILE A 186 10.43 2.14 3.50
C ILE A 186 9.25 2.00 4.45
N GLY A 187 8.10 1.48 3.98
CA GLY A 187 6.93 1.24 4.80
C GLY A 187 7.17 0.26 5.95
N GLY A 188 7.82 -0.87 5.67
CA GLY A 188 8.13 -1.89 6.69
C GLY A 188 9.13 -1.41 7.75
N ARG A 189 10.14 -0.62 7.36
CA ARG A 189 11.11 -0.03 8.30
C ARG A 189 10.45 1.01 9.20
N TRP A 190 9.58 1.86 8.67
CA TRP A 190 8.78 2.78 9.48
C TRP A 190 7.87 2.04 10.47
N ALA A 191 7.23 0.95 10.02
CA ALA A 191 6.39 0.11 10.87
C ALA A 191 7.17 -0.71 11.91
N LYS A 192 8.51 -0.62 11.94
CA LYS A 192 9.41 -1.30 12.87
C LYS A 192 9.15 -2.81 12.94
N VAL A 193 8.81 -3.43 11.80
CA VAL A 193 8.54 -4.87 11.79
C VAL A 193 9.82 -5.67 12.00
N THR A 194 9.68 -6.85 12.61
CA THR A 194 10.83 -7.72 12.87
C THR A 194 11.54 -8.12 11.57
N LEU A 195 12.87 -8.03 11.54
CA LEU A 195 13.73 -8.44 10.41
C LEU A 195 13.86 -9.97 10.31
N ARG A 196 12.76 -10.71 10.48
CA ARG A 196 12.70 -12.18 10.49
C ARG A 196 11.55 -12.67 9.63
N GLY A 197 11.64 -13.91 9.16
CA GLY A 197 10.65 -14.51 8.27
C GLY A 197 10.51 -13.71 6.98
N GLU A 198 9.28 -13.56 6.47
CA GLU A 198 9.06 -12.88 5.19
C GLU A 198 9.47 -11.40 5.19
N ASN A 199 9.23 -10.67 6.28
CA ASN A 199 9.68 -9.29 6.37
C ASN A 199 11.21 -9.22 6.21
N GLY A 200 11.97 -10.10 6.85
CA GLY A 200 13.42 -10.13 6.68
C GLY A 200 13.85 -10.30 5.22
N VAL A 201 13.19 -11.20 4.49
CA VAL A 201 13.47 -11.43 3.06
C VAL A 201 13.11 -10.19 2.23
N ILE A 202 11.92 -9.62 2.44
CA ILE A 202 11.42 -8.45 1.71
C ILE A 202 12.30 -7.23 1.97
N LEU A 203 12.64 -6.94 3.22
CA LEU A 203 13.44 -5.77 3.59
C LEU A 203 14.89 -5.90 3.10
N LYS A 204 15.48 -7.09 3.20
CA LYS A 204 16.83 -7.34 2.63
C LYS A 204 16.86 -7.13 1.12
N ALA A 205 15.84 -7.62 0.40
CA ALA A 205 15.72 -7.39 -1.03
C ALA A 205 15.47 -5.92 -1.35
N GLY A 206 14.57 -5.27 -0.61
CA GLY A 206 14.22 -3.87 -0.79
C GLY A 206 15.41 -2.94 -0.65
N LYS A 207 16.39 -3.24 0.22
CA LYS A 207 17.62 -2.43 0.32
C LYS A 207 18.41 -2.45 -0.99
N LYS A 208 18.48 -3.61 -1.66
CA LYS A 208 19.12 -3.72 -2.99
C LYS A 208 18.36 -2.96 -4.07
N PHE A 209 17.03 -2.98 -4.02
CA PHE A 209 16.19 -2.22 -4.96
C PHE A 209 16.23 -0.72 -4.70
N LEU A 210 16.36 -0.28 -3.45
CA LEU A 210 16.44 1.13 -3.09
C LEU A 210 17.72 1.78 -3.65
N VAL A 211 18.87 1.10 -3.56
CA VAL A 211 20.15 1.56 -4.15
C VAL A 211 20.00 1.91 -5.64
N ASN A 212 19.21 1.13 -6.37
CA ASN A 212 18.98 1.31 -7.81
C ASN A 212 17.50 1.62 -8.10
N THR A 213 16.85 2.38 -7.22
CA THR A 213 15.41 2.64 -7.32
C THR A 213 15.07 3.29 -8.66
N ASN A 214 13.88 3.03 -9.19
CA ASN A 214 13.33 3.77 -10.33
C ASN A 214 12.31 4.83 -9.91
N ASN A 215 12.07 4.97 -8.60
CA ASN A 215 11.14 5.94 -8.06
C ASN A 215 11.75 7.35 -8.10
N ASN A 216 11.15 8.26 -8.86
CA ASN A 216 11.66 9.63 -8.97
C ASN A 216 11.68 10.37 -7.63
N GLY A 217 10.70 10.11 -6.77
CA GLY A 217 10.64 10.69 -5.42
C GLY A 217 11.82 10.26 -4.56
N LEU A 218 12.06 8.95 -4.45
CA LEU A 218 13.19 8.41 -3.69
C LEU A 218 14.54 8.92 -4.24
N LYS A 219 14.70 8.98 -5.58
CA LYS A 219 15.89 9.59 -6.21
C LYS A 219 16.07 11.06 -5.83
N ALA A 220 14.97 11.82 -5.80
CA ALA A 220 15.00 13.24 -5.47
C ALA A 220 15.42 13.46 -4.01
N ILE A 221 14.95 12.61 -3.08
CA ILE A 221 15.36 12.64 -1.67
C ILE A 221 16.85 12.31 -1.54
N MET A 222 17.28 11.18 -2.11
CA MET A 222 18.68 10.75 -2.02
C MET A 222 19.65 11.78 -2.60
N LYS A 223 19.26 12.46 -3.68
CA LYS A 223 20.05 13.54 -4.26
C LYS A 223 20.07 14.80 -3.39
N LEU A 224 18.98 15.11 -2.70
CA LEU A 224 18.89 16.28 -1.83
C LEU A 224 19.73 16.11 -0.56
N ASP A 225 19.74 14.90 0.00
CA ASP A 225 20.50 14.54 1.20
C ASP A 225 21.94 14.09 0.87
N GLU A 226 22.38 14.23 -0.40
CA GLU A 226 23.72 13.87 -0.89
C GLU A 226 24.14 12.41 -0.58
N ILE A 227 23.17 11.49 -0.57
CA ILE A 227 23.39 10.07 -0.24
C ILE A 227 24.14 9.39 -1.41
N VAL A 228 25.41 9.05 -1.19
CA VAL A 228 26.27 8.32 -2.16
C VAL A 228 26.22 6.82 -1.92
N GLU A 229 26.32 6.38 -0.66
CA GLU A 229 26.22 4.97 -0.26
C GLU A 229 25.11 4.79 0.77
N LEU A 230 24.15 3.93 0.45
CA LEU A 230 22.95 3.76 1.26
C LEU A 230 23.22 2.89 2.51
N ASN A 231 23.23 3.52 3.68
CA ASN A 231 23.28 2.86 4.99
C ASN A 231 21.88 2.84 5.65
N ASP A 232 21.81 2.38 6.90
CA ASP A 232 20.54 2.27 7.62
C ASP A 232 20.02 3.61 8.18
N ASP A 233 20.91 4.57 8.46
CA ASP A 233 20.56 5.92 8.89
C ASP A 233 19.99 6.74 7.72
N ASP A 234 20.51 6.57 6.50
CA ASP A 234 19.96 7.20 5.30
C ASP A 234 18.51 6.74 5.03
N ILE A 235 18.21 5.46 5.28
CA ILE A 235 16.84 4.93 5.17
C ILE A 235 15.94 5.60 6.21
N ILE A 236 16.44 5.84 7.43
CA ILE A 236 15.71 6.57 8.47
C ILE A 236 15.48 8.02 8.03
N ASP A 237 16.48 8.68 7.48
CA ASP A 237 16.36 10.05 6.96
C ASP A 237 15.30 10.18 5.86
N ILE A 238 15.26 9.22 4.92
CA ILE A 238 14.21 9.14 3.89
C ILE A 238 12.84 8.97 4.54
N ILE A 239 12.73 8.08 5.52
CA ILE A 239 11.48 7.81 6.24
C ILE A 239 11.00 9.05 7.00
N ASP A 240 11.90 9.76 7.68
CA ASP A 240 11.58 10.95 8.46
C ASP A 240 11.07 12.06 7.55
N LEU A 241 11.66 12.22 6.36
CA LEU A 241 11.25 13.22 5.39
C LEU A 241 9.84 12.99 4.84
N ILE A 242 9.46 11.73 4.60
CA ILE A 242 8.13 11.36 4.08
C ILE A 242 7.10 11.15 5.19
N THR A 243 7.53 11.14 6.46
CA THR A 243 6.63 11.00 7.61
C THR A 243 5.75 12.24 7.68
N PRO A 244 4.41 12.11 7.55
CA PRO A 244 3.55 13.28 7.58
C PRO A 244 3.56 13.94 8.95
N THR A 245 4.02 15.19 9.00
CA THR A 245 4.09 15.99 10.23
C THR A 245 2.90 16.93 10.34
N VAL A 246 2.59 17.36 11.58
CA VAL A 246 1.70 18.49 11.81
C VAL A 246 2.39 19.75 11.29
N SER A 247 1.92 20.26 10.16
CA SER A 247 2.39 21.50 9.53
C SER A 247 1.22 22.45 9.30
N THR A 248 1.49 23.64 8.74
CA THR A 248 0.45 24.62 8.38
C THR A 248 -0.59 24.07 7.41
N VAL A 249 -0.25 23.08 6.58
CA VAL A 249 -1.19 22.43 5.65
C VAL A 249 -1.90 21.21 6.25
N GLY A 250 -1.51 20.78 7.46
CA GLY A 250 -2.08 19.62 8.13
C GLY A 250 -1.47 18.27 7.72
N VAL A 251 -1.64 17.26 8.57
CA VAL A 251 -1.04 15.92 8.44
C VAL A 251 -1.49 15.22 7.15
N VAL A 252 -2.77 15.36 6.80
CA VAL A 252 -3.38 14.64 5.67
C VAL A 252 -2.92 15.21 4.35
N ASN A 253 -2.85 16.53 4.22
CA ASN A 253 -2.28 17.15 3.03
C ASN A 253 -0.80 16.82 2.89
N ASN A 254 -0.04 16.80 4.00
CA ASN A 254 1.34 16.31 3.97
C ASN A 254 1.45 14.86 3.51
N ALA A 255 0.53 13.99 3.95
CA ALA A 255 0.46 12.60 3.49
C ALA A 255 0.16 12.49 1.99
N ARG A 256 -0.75 13.33 1.46
CA ARG A 256 -1.04 13.41 0.02
C ARG A 256 0.17 13.90 -0.78
N ILE A 257 0.92 14.86 -0.25
CA ILE A 257 2.17 15.36 -0.85
C ILE A 257 3.24 14.27 -0.86
N ALA A 258 3.43 13.55 0.24
CA ALA A 258 4.35 12.41 0.31
C ALA A 258 3.94 11.28 -0.65
N LEU A 259 2.64 11.01 -0.78
CA LEU A 259 2.12 10.06 -1.76
C LEU A 259 2.39 10.52 -3.20
N GLU A 260 2.16 11.79 -3.52
CA GLU A 260 2.47 12.36 -4.84
C GLU A 260 3.97 12.23 -5.16
N LEU A 261 4.85 12.53 -4.20
CA LEU A 261 6.30 12.36 -4.33
C LEU A 261 6.67 10.92 -4.74
N LEU A 262 6.05 9.93 -4.07
CA LEU A 262 6.34 8.51 -4.30
C LEU A 262 5.64 7.95 -5.56
N THR A 263 4.76 8.69 -6.21
CA THR A 263 3.95 8.20 -7.33
C THR A 263 4.09 8.99 -8.62
N THR A 264 4.72 10.16 -8.59
CA THR A 264 4.90 11.03 -9.76
C THR A 264 5.90 10.46 -10.77
N GLY A 265 5.53 10.56 -12.06
CA GLY A 265 6.41 10.25 -13.19
C GLY A 265 7.36 11.40 -13.57
N ASP A 266 7.16 12.59 -13.01
CA ASP A 266 7.92 13.80 -13.32
C ASP A 266 9.06 14.02 -12.30
N LYS A 267 10.28 14.08 -12.82
CA LYS A 267 11.52 14.27 -12.04
C LYS A 267 11.61 15.66 -11.41
N ASP A 268 11.17 16.69 -12.12
CA ASP A 268 11.21 18.07 -11.62
C ASP A 268 10.14 18.28 -10.56
N ARG A 269 8.95 17.71 -10.77
CA ARG A 269 7.91 17.69 -9.73
C ARG A 269 8.37 16.96 -8.48
N ALA A 270 9.00 15.79 -8.61
CA ALA A 270 9.59 15.05 -7.49
C ALA A 270 10.62 15.90 -6.73
N LYS A 271 11.50 16.61 -7.45
CA LYS A 271 12.51 17.52 -6.85
C LYS A 271 11.85 18.68 -6.10
N GLN A 272 10.80 19.27 -6.65
CA GLN A 272 10.05 20.35 -5.99
C GLN A 272 9.41 19.87 -4.68
N ILE A 273 8.74 18.71 -4.72
CA ILE A 273 8.09 18.15 -3.53
C ILE A 273 9.12 17.75 -2.47
N ALA A 274 10.21 17.09 -2.85
CA ALA A 274 11.28 16.72 -1.92
C ALA A 274 11.86 17.95 -1.20
N LYS A 275 12.14 19.03 -1.95
CA LYS A 275 12.57 20.32 -1.37
C LYS A 275 11.52 20.92 -0.44
N TYR A 276 10.24 20.83 -0.78
CA TYR A 276 9.16 21.32 0.06
C TYR A 276 9.13 20.57 1.40
N LEU A 277 9.12 19.24 1.38
CA LEU A 277 9.11 18.42 2.59
C LEU A 277 10.35 18.66 3.46
N HIS A 278 11.52 18.85 2.84
CA HIS A 278 12.77 19.06 3.54
C HIS A 278 12.77 20.34 4.40
N LYS A 279 11.98 21.36 4.03
CA LYS A 279 11.83 22.58 4.85
C LYS A 279 11.20 22.31 6.23
N PHE A 280 10.48 21.20 6.37
CA PHE A 280 9.81 20.81 7.61
C PHE A 280 10.57 19.71 8.36
N LYS A 281 11.68 19.21 7.81
CA LYS A 281 12.55 18.25 8.49
C LYS A 281 13.19 18.96 9.69
N LYS A 282 13.00 18.43 10.90
CA LYS A 282 13.65 18.98 12.09
C LYS A 282 15.17 18.77 11.97
N PRO A 283 16.01 19.76 12.33
CA PRO A 283 17.45 19.55 12.37
C PRO A 283 17.79 18.44 13.36
N LYS A 284 18.80 17.61 13.04
CA LYS A 284 19.34 16.60 13.94
C LYS A 284 19.97 17.32 15.14
N SER A 285 19.52 16.97 16.36
CA SER A 285 20.10 17.45 17.62
C SER A 285 21.45 16.79 17.91
#